data_AF-A0A2V3JEL7-F1
#
_entry.id   AF-A0A2V3JEL7-F1
#
_cell.length_a   1.000
_cell.length_b   1.000
_cell.length_c   1.000
_cell.angle_alpha   90.00
_cell.angle_beta   90.00
_cell.angle_gamma   90.00
#
_symmetry.space_group_name_H-M   'P 1'
#
loop_
_entity.id
_entity.type
_entity.pdbx_description
1 polymer ?
#
loop_
_entity_poly.entity_id
_entity_poly.type
_entity_poly.pdbx_seq_one_letter_code
_entity_poly.pdbx_strand_id
1 'polypeptide(L)'
;MIWYREVIQKLNATGIFKECLVIGAKVRATISETMFLDIYYDPTTKSYSYGLVDLELPYKGDRRIFGWDDYPHEGVEKMKKLKSYPHHFQSRKGDKWVYPY
;
A
#
# COMPACT_ATOMS: atom_id res chain seq x y z
N MET A 1 -20.39 -8.17 -1.30
CA MET A 1 -19.37 -8.85 -0.46
C MET A 1 -18.54 -7.78 0.23
N ILE A 2 -18.40 -7.84 1.54
CA ILE A 2 -17.68 -6.82 2.33
C ILE A 2 -16.23 -7.28 2.48
N TRP A 3 -15.37 -6.94 1.52
CA TRP A 3 -14.01 -7.47 1.39
C TRP A 3 -13.16 -7.32 2.67
N TYR A 4 -13.33 -6.24 3.43
CA TYR A 4 -12.52 -5.96 4.60
C TYR A 4 -12.79 -6.94 5.75
N ARG A 5 -13.99 -7.54 5.84
CA ARG A 5 -14.32 -8.51 6.91
C ARG A 5 -13.49 -9.78 6.78
N GLU A 6 -13.37 -10.32 5.57
CA GLU A 6 -12.58 -11.52 5.29
C GLU A 6 -11.09 -11.27 5.51
N VAL A 7 -10.59 -10.09 5.09
CA VAL A 7 -9.20 -9.69 5.31
C VAL A 7 -8.90 -9.60 6.81
N ILE A 8 -9.75 -8.90 7.58
CA ILE A 8 -9.58 -8.78 9.04
C ILE A 8 -9.61 -10.16 9.72
N GLN A 9 -10.53 -11.05 9.33
CA GLN A 9 -10.56 -12.41 9.87
C GLN A 9 -9.25 -13.16 9.64
N LYS A 10 -8.73 -13.12 8.41
CA LYS A 10 -7.45 -13.78 8.06
C LYS A 10 -6.27 -13.18 8.82
N LEU A 11 -6.20 -11.86 8.93
CA LEU A 11 -5.15 -11.16 9.66
C LEU A 11 -5.19 -11.51 11.15
N ASN A 12 -6.36 -11.44 11.79
CA ASN A 12 -6.52 -11.77 13.20
C ASN A 12 -6.14 -13.23 13.49
N ALA A 13 -6.45 -14.16 12.59
CA ALA A 13 -6.10 -15.57 12.74
C ALA A 13 -4.58 -15.83 12.75
N THR A 14 -3.75 -14.90 12.25
CA THR A 14 -2.29 -15.07 12.27
C THR A 14 -1.67 -14.88 13.67
N GLY A 15 -2.33 -14.16 14.57
CA GLY A 15 -1.76 -13.74 15.86
C GLY A 15 -0.60 -12.74 15.78
N ILE A 16 -0.23 -12.27 14.57
CA ILE A 16 0.86 -11.30 14.36
C ILE A 16 0.42 -9.87 14.70
N PHE A 17 -0.81 -9.53 14.34
CA PHE A 17 -1.33 -8.17 14.44
C PHE A 17 -2.06 -7.98 15.77
N LYS A 18 -1.73 -6.90 16.48
CA LYS A 18 -2.39 -6.51 17.73
C LYS A 18 -3.80 -5.98 17.49
N GLU A 19 -4.00 -5.33 16.35
CA GLU A 19 -5.26 -4.68 16.00
C GLU A 19 -5.42 -4.61 14.48
N CYS A 20 -6.64 -4.78 13.98
CA CYS A 20 -7.00 -4.53 12.59
C CYS A 20 -8.18 -3.56 12.51
N LEU A 21 -7.97 -2.39 11.92
CA LEU A 21 -8.97 -1.32 11.80
C LEU A 21 -9.29 -1.02 10.33
N VAL A 22 -10.55 -0.66 10.06
CA VAL A 22 -10.95 -0.08 8.78
C VAL A 22 -10.76 1.43 8.87
N ILE A 23 -9.92 2.00 8.01
CA ILE A 23 -9.64 3.44 7.96
C ILE A 23 -9.98 3.94 6.55
N GLY A 24 -11.14 4.55 6.38
CA GLY A 24 -11.63 4.94 5.06
C GLY A 24 -11.77 3.71 4.15
N ALA A 25 -10.98 3.66 3.08
CA ALA A 25 -10.99 2.58 2.08
C ALA A 25 -9.93 1.49 2.29
N LYS A 26 -9.26 1.46 3.45
CA LYS A 26 -8.19 0.49 3.74
C LYS A 26 -8.40 -0.27 5.04
N VAL A 27 -7.76 -1.42 5.15
CA VAL A 27 -7.53 -2.12 6.43
C VAL A 27 -6.11 -1.81 6.88
N ARG A 28 -5.97 -1.29 8.10
CA ARG A 28 -4.67 -1.15 8.78
C ARG A 28 -4.55 -2.26 9.81
N ALA A 29 -3.51 -3.08 9.70
CA ALA A 29 -3.17 -4.13 10.64
C ALA A 29 -1.90 -3.74 11.40
N THR A 30 -2.04 -3.45 12.68
CA THR A 30 -1.00 -2.89 13.55
C THR A 30 -0.16 -4.02 14.15
N ILE A 31 1.17 -3.94 14.02
CA ILE A 31 2.14 -4.86 14.65
C ILE A 31 2.68 -4.22 15.94
N SER A 32 3.04 -2.94 15.87
CA SER A 32 3.46 -2.09 16.99
C SER A 32 2.91 -0.67 16.81
N GLU A 33 3.14 0.22 17.77
CA GLU A 33 2.74 1.64 17.67
C GLU A 33 3.37 2.36 16.46
N THR A 34 4.52 1.87 16.00
CA THR A 34 5.31 2.45 14.91
C THR A 34 5.29 1.62 13.64
N MET A 35 4.78 0.38 13.68
CA MET A 35 4.84 -0.57 12.56
C MET A 35 3.47 -1.16 12.23
N PHE A 36 3.05 -1.05 10.97
CA PHE A 36 1.73 -1.51 10.53
C PHE A 36 1.71 -1.88 9.04
N LEU A 37 0.82 -2.81 8.70
CA LEU A 37 0.50 -3.20 7.33
C LEU A 37 -0.78 -2.50 6.89
N ASP A 38 -0.71 -1.68 5.85
CA ASP A 38 -1.89 -1.11 5.20
C ASP A 38 -2.27 -1.99 3.99
N ILE A 39 -3.55 -2.35 3.87
CA ILE A 39 -4.11 -3.14 2.78
C ILE A 39 -5.29 -2.39 2.16
N TYR A 40 -5.27 -2.27 0.84
CA TYR A 40 -6.28 -1.64 0.01
C TYR A 40 -6.84 -2.69 -0.94
N TYR A 41 -8.12 -2.54 -1.30
CA TYR A 41 -8.75 -3.35 -2.33
C TYR A 41 -9.30 -2.44 -3.41
N ASP A 42 -8.87 -2.66 -4.66
CA ASP A 42 -9.44 -1.99 -5.82
C ASP A 42 -10.60 -2.83 -6.37
N PRO A 43 -11.86 -2.35 -6.26
CA PRO A 43 -13.01 -3.09 -6.76
C PRO A 43 -13.06 -3.16 -8.30
N THR A 44 -12.35 -2.28 -9.00
CA THR A 44 -12.30 -2.20 -10.47
C THR A 44 -11.46 -3.34 -11.04
N THR A 45 -10.26 -3.54 -10.48
CA THR A 45 -9.31 -4.58 -10.90
C THR A 45 -9.48 -5.88 -10.11
N LYS A 46 -10.24 -5.85 -9.00
CA LYS A 46 -10.41 -6.95 -8.04
C LYS A 46 -9.08 -7.42 -7.42
N SER A 47 -8.15 -6.50 -7.24
CA SER A 47 -6.83 -6.79 -6.69
C SER A 47 -6.61 -6.10 -5.35
N TYR A 48 -5.62 -6.60 -4.60
CA TYR A 48 -5.19 -6.00 -3.35
C TYR A 48 -3.86 -5.28 -3.55
N SER A 49 -3.76 -4.09 -3.00
CA SER A 49 -2.49 -3.40 -2.80
C SER A 49 -2.16 -3.39 -1.31
N TYR A 50 -0.90 -3.55 -0.93
CA TYR A 50 -0.48 -3.51 0.46
C TYR A 50 0.91 -2.89 0.65
N GLY A 51 1.15 -2.35 1.83
CA GLY A 51 2.44 -1.79 2.22
C GLY A 51 2.70 -1.98 3.71
N LEU A 52 3.85 -2.57 4.04
CA LEU A 52 4.37 -2.61 5.39
C LEU A 52 5.13 -1.30 5.65
N VAL A 53 4.70 -0.58 6.67
CA VAL A 53 5.24 0.72 7.06
C VAL A 53 5.87 0.62 8.44
N ASP A 54 7.02 1.25 8.59
CA ASP A 54 7.75 1.42 9.84
C ASP A 54 8.17 2.89 9.99
N LEU A 55 7.57 3.54 10.99
CA LEU A 55 7.77 4.94 11.31
C LEU A 55 9.12 5.21 12.00
N GLU A 56 9.92 4.19 12.30
CA GLU A 56 11.26 4.33 12.88
C GLU A 56 12.36 4.41 11.82
N LEU A 57 12.06 4.07 10.55
CA LEU A 57 13.03 4.11 9.46
C LEU A 57 13.66 5.51 9.30
N PRO A 58 14.99 5.66 9.21
CA PRO A 58 15.68 6.95 9.35
C PRO A 58 15.30 7.99 8.28
N TYR A 59 14.74 7.57 7.15
CA TYR A 59 14.35 8.45 6.05
C TYR A 59 12.92 8.98 6.23
N LYS A 60 12.79 10.29 6.49
CA LYS A 60 11.49 10.94 6.74
C LYS A 60 10.46 10.78 5.61
N GLY A 61 10.91 10.58 4.36
CA GLY A 61 10.05 10.53 3.18
C GLY A 61 9.65 9.13 2.72
N ASP A 62 10.35 8.09 3.14
CA ASP A 62 10.00 6.71 2.83
C ASP A 62 10.09 5.85 4.09
N ARG A 63 8.91 5.56 4.64
CA ARG A 63 8.72 4.72 5.81
C ARG A 63 8.23 3.33 5.40
N ARG A 64 8.17 3.00 4.11
CA ARG A 64 7.69 1.70 3.62
C ARG A 64 8.86 0.72 3.59
N ILE A 65 8.75 -0.38 4.33
CA ILE A 65 9.73 -1.47 4.29
C ILE A 65 9.57 -2.27 3.00
N PHE A 66 8.34 -2.63 2.67
CA PHE A 66 7.99 -3.27 1.39
C PHE A 66 6.51 -3.03 1.08
N GLY A 67 6.13 -3.23 -0.18
CA GLY A 67 4.73 -3.22 -0.57
C GLY A 67 4.55 -3.92 -1.91
N TRP A 68 3.35 -4.44 -2.12
CA TRP A 68 2.86 -4.80 -3.44
C TRP A 68 1.75 -3.83 -3.73
N ASP A 69 2.05 -2.81 -4.52
CA ASP A 69 0.99 -2.07 -5.18
C ASP A 69 0.77 -2.74 -6.53
N ASP A 70 -0.48 -2.71 -7.01
CA ASP A 70 -0.74 -2.81 -8.45
C ASP A 70 -0.21 -1.58 -9.21
N TYR A 71 0.76 -0.86 -8.62
CA TYR A 71 1.45 0.24 -9.23
C TYR A 71 2.35 -0.36 -10.29
N PRO A 72 2.13 0.01 -11.55
CA PRO A 72 2.97 -0.50 -12.59
C PRO A 72 4.37 0.09 -12.40
N HIS A 73 5.35 -0.79 -12.23
CA HIS A 73 6.74 -0.38 -12.18
C HIS A 73 7.12 0.35 -13.47
N GLU A 74 7.55 1.61 -13.36
CA GLU A 74 7.85 2.51 -14.48
C GLU A 74 8.80 1.91 -15.53
N GLY A 75 9.68 1.00 -15.09
CA GLY A 75 10.66 0.32 -15.95
C GLY A 75 10.13 -0.89 -16.73
N VAL A 76 8.87 -1.30 -16.54
CA VAL A 76 8.31 -2.48 -17.20
C VAL A 76 7.44 -2.08 -18.38
N GLU A 77 8.00 -2.14 -19.59
CA GLU A 77 7.33 -1.76 -20.85
C GLU A 77 5.99 -2.46 -21.10
N LYS A 78 5.80 -3.67 -20.58
CA LYS A 78 4.52 -4.37 -20.70
C LYS A 78 3.41 -3.74 -19.87
N MET A 79 3.75 -3.15 -18.72
CA MET A 79 2.78 -2.51 -17.81
C MET A 79 2.26 -1.18 -18.36
N LYS A 80 3.09 -0.43 -19.11
CA LYS A 80 2.71 0.81 -19.82
C LYS A 80 1.52 0.65 -20.78
N LYS A 81 1.22 -0.59 -21.20
CA LYS A 81 0.13 -0.93 -22.11
C LYS A 81 -1.20 -1.19 -21.42
N LEU A 82 -1.22 -1.25 -20.08
CA LEU A 82 -2.44 -1.46 -19.32
C LEU A 82 -3.30 -0.20 -19.34
N LYS A 83 -4.62 -0.36 -19.51
CA LYS A 83 -5.58 0.76 -19.48
C LYS A 83 -5.61 1.49 -18.12
N SER A 84 -5.20 0.81 -17.06
CA SER A 84 -5.07 1.33 -15.70
C SER A 84 -3.68 1.90 -15.38
N TYR A 85 -2.77 1.97 -16.35
CA TYR A 85 -1.43 2.51 -16.12
C TYR A 85 -1.52 4.01 -15.75
N PRO A 86 -1.00 4.43 -14.58
CA PRO A 86 -1.01 5.83 -14.17
C PRO A 86 -0.30 6.69 -15.21
N HIS A 87 -0.91 7.81 -15.58
CA HIS A 87 -0.30 8.78 -16.49
C HIS A 87 0.74 9.68 -15.80
N HIS A 88 0.81 9.60 -14.46
CA HIS A 88 1.67 10.44 -13.62
C HIS A 88 2.36 9.56 -12.58
N PHE A 89 3.70 9.60 -12.60
CA PHE A 89 4.54 8.98 -11.59
C PHE A 89 5.18 10.04 -10.72
N GLN A 90 5.23 9.77 -9.42
CA GLN A 90 5.95 10.63 -8.50
C GLN A 90 7.45 10.49 -8.78
N SER A 91 8.09 11.61 -9.11
CA SER A 91 9.51 11.63 -9.44
C SER A 91 10.29 12.46 -8.42
N ARG A 92 11.57 12.13 -8.24
CA ARG A 92 12.48 12.97 -7.45
C ARG A 92 13.15 14.02 -8.34
N LYS A 93 13.11 15.27 -7.89
CA LYS A 93 13.98 16.34 -8.40
C LYS A 93 14.83 16.85 -7.25
N GLY A 94 16.04 16.29 -7.14
CA GLY A 94 16.88 16.44 -5.94
C GLY A 94 16.23 15.77 -4.73
N ASP A 95 16.10 16.52 -3.63
CA ASP A 95 15.51 16.02 -2.37
C ASP A 95 13.99 16.26 -2.26
N LYS A 96 13.35 16.76 -3.31
CA LYS A 96 11.92 17.06 -3.33
C LYS A 96 11.17 16.06 -4.19
N TRP A 97 10.06 15.56 -3.65
CA TRP A 97 9.06 14.84 -4.41
C TRP A 97 8.29 15.82 -5.28
N VAL A 98 8.17 15.50 -6.57
CA VAL A 98 7.42 16.29 -7.54
C VAL A 98 6.26 15.45 -8.03
N TYR A 99 5.05 15.99 -7.87
CA TYR A 99 3.84 15.41 -8.41
C TYR A 99 3.61 16.02 -9.80
N PRO A 100 3.59 15.23 -10.88
CA PRO A 100 3.17 15.74 -12.17
C PRO A 100 1.64 15.93 -12.10
N TYR A 101 1.19 17.18 -12.16
CA TYR A 101 -0.23 17.50 -12.38
C TYR A 101 -0.64 17.13 -13.80
#